data_AF-A0A6L7XSY8-F1
#
_entry.id   AF-A0A6L7XSY8-F1
#
_cell.length_a   1.000
_cell.length_b   1.000
_cell.length_c   1.000
_cell.angle_alpha   90.00
_cell.angle_beta   90.00
_cell.angle_gamma   90.00
#
_symmetry.space_group_name_H-M   'P 1'
#
loop_
_entity.id
_entity.type
_entity.pdbx_description
1 polymer ?
#
loop_
_entity_poly.entity_id
_entity_poly.type
_entity_poly.pdbx_seq_one_letter_code
_entity_poly.pdbx_strand_id
1 'polypeptide(L)'
;MTEVERQARGIANRLFNWRRFPTEAAAAVFEAMPEDDIRALLRIVTDDLDQARSGFPDLTLVHADGSYEFVEVKGPGDRLQVNQHIWIAALEREGLPVRVLRLRHPSATNG
;
A
#
# COMPACT_ATOMS: atom_id res chain seq x y z
N MET A 1 -16.74 -8.98 -9.51
CA MET A 1 -15.96 -10.23 -9.44
C MET A 1 -15.47 -10.56 -10.85
N THR A 2 -14.17 -10.42 -11.11
CA THR A 2 -13.60 -10.56 -12.46
C THR A 2 -13.45 -12.05 -12.85
N GLU A 3 -13.29 -12.33 -14.14
CA GLU A 3 -13.04 -13.70 -14.65
C GLU A 3 -11.78 -14.32 -14.04
N VAL A 4 -10.74 -13.52 -13.84
CA VAL A 4 -9.48 -13.93 -13.21
C VAL A 4 -9.68 -14.35 -11.76
N GLU A 5 -10.48 -13.61 -10.99
CA GLU A 5 -10.81 -14.00 -9.61
C GLU A 5 -11.53 -15.34 -9.57
N ARG A 6 -12.44 -15.61 -10.52
CA ARG A 6 -13.18 -16.89 -10.59
C ARG A 6 -12.24 -18.06 -10.86
N GLN A 7 -11.31 -17.89 -11.79
CA GLN A 7 -10.37 -18.94 -12.21
C GLN A 7 -9.27 -19.21 -11.19
N ALA A 8 -8.83 -18.19 -10.46
CA ALA A 8 -7.71 -18.30 -9.52
C ALA A 8 -8.13 -18.55 -8.07
N ARG A 9 -9.42 -18.39 -7.72
CA ARG A 9 -9.92 -18.58 -6.35
C ARG A 9 -9.65 -20.00 -5.85
N GLY A 10 -8.97 -20.11 -4.72
CA GLY A 10 -8.62 -21.38 -4.09
C GLY A 10 -7.28 -21.98 -4.56
N ILE A 11 -6.65 -21.39 -5.57
CA ILE A 11 -5.27 -21.75 -5.95
C ILE A 11 -4.31 -21.08 -4.96
N ALA A 12 -3.48 -21.89 -4.31
CA ALA A 12 -2.44 -21.36 -3.44
C ALA A 12 -1.47 -20.49 -4.25
N ASN A 13 -1.41 -19.20 -3.93
CA ASN A 13 -0.53 -18.25 -4.58
C ASN A 13 0.28 -17.50 -3.50
N ARG A 14 1.61 -17.41 -3.68
CA ARG A 14 2.50 -16.68 -2.76
C ARG A 14 2.19 -15.17 -2.71
N LEU A 15 1.52 -14.65 -3.73
CA LEU A 15 1.17 -13.23 -3.90
C LEU A 15 -0.18 -12.86 -3.29
N PHE A 16 -1.09 -13.82 -3.15
CA PHE A 16 -2.50 -13.49 -2.94
C PHE A 16 -3.15 -14.36 -1.87
N ASN A 17 -3.61 -13.70 -0.81
CA ASN A 17 -4.41 -14.35 0.22
C ASN A 17 -5.90 -14.23 -0.12
N TRP A 18 -6.42 -15.24 -0.83
CA TRP A 18 -7.83 -15.29 -1.26
C TRP A 18 -8.85 -15.23 -0.12
N ARG A 19 -8.45 -15.51 1.13
CA ARG A 19 -9.36 -15.40 2.29
C ARG A 19 -9.53 -13.96 2.77
N ARG A 20 -8.66 -13.04 2.34
CA ARG A 20 -8.68 -11.61 2.69
C ARG A 20 -9.16 -10.73 1.54
N PHE A 21 -9.61 -11.32 0.42
CA PHE A 21 -9.92 -10.59 -0.80
C PHE A 21 -11.09 -11.23 -1.58
N PRO A 22 -11.94 -10.44 -2.27
CA PRO A 22 -12.03 -8.98 -2.20
C PRO A 22 -12.76 -8.51 -0.95
N THR A 23 -12.33 -7.37 -0.42
CA THR A 23 -13.10 -6.53 0.50
C THR A 23 -13.63 -5.33 -0.27
N GLU A 24 -14.69 -4.67 0.23
CA GLU A 24 -15.15 -3.40 -0.35
C GLU A 24 -14.02 -2.36 -0.45
N ALA A 25 -13.13 -2.35 0.54
CA ALA A 25 -11.94 -1.49 0.55
C ALA A 25 -11.01 -1.77 -0.65
N ALA A 26 -10.80 -3.04 -1.01
CA ALA A 26 -9.92 -3.36 -2.12
C ALA A 26 -10.53 -3.04 -3.49
N ALA A 27 -11.86 -3.15 -3.61
CA ALA A 27 -12.57 -2.69 -4.80
C ALA A 27 -12.43 -1.17 -4.97
N ALA A 28 -12.60 -0.39 -3.90
CA ALA A 28 -12.43 1.06 -3.92
C ALA A 28 -11.00 1.46 -4.32
N VAL A 29 -9.98 0.75 -3.82
CA VAL A 29 -8.58 1.00 -4.22
C VAL A 29 -8.37 0.75 -5.71
N PHE A 30 -8.87 -0.36 -6.25
CA PHE A 30 -8.73 -0.65 -7.69
C PHE A 30 -9.51 0.31 -8.58
N GLU A 31 -10.60 0.89 -8.10
CA GLU A 31 -11.35 1.91 -8.83
C GLU A 31 -10.64 3.27 -8.82
N ALA A 32 -9.95 3.60 -7.73
CA ALA A 32 -9.20 4.84 -7.57
C ALA A 32 -7.82 4.82 -8.24
N MET A 33 -7.19 3.65 -8.35
CA MET A 33 -5.86 3.51 -8.95
C MET A 33 -5.93 3.40 -10.48
N PRO A 34 -5.28 4.30 -11.23
CA PRO A 34 -5.07 4.13 -12.67
C PRO A 34 -4.40 2.79 -13.01
N GLU A 35 -4.72 2.22 -14.18
CA GLU A 35 -4.14 0.95 -14.61
C GLU A 35 -2.61 0.99 -14.69
N ASP A 36 -2.05 2.11 -15.14
CA ASP A 36 -0.60 2.32 -15.23
C ASP A 36 0.08 2.25 -13.85
N ASP A 37 -0.58 2.76 -12.82
CA ASP A 37 -0.09 2.74 -11.44
C ASP A 37 -0.14 1.32 -10.85
N ILE A 38 -1.20 0.57 -11.15
CA ILE A 38 -1.29 -0.85 -10.81
C ILE A 38 -0.16 -1.62 -11.48
N ARG A 39 0.11 -1.36 -12.77
CA ARG A 39 1.22 -1.99 -13.50
C ARG A 39 2.57 -1.62 -12.91
N ALA A 40 2.77 -0.37 -12.49
CA ALA A 40 3.99 0.08 -11.84
C ALA A 40 4.21 -0.60 -10.49
N LEU A 41 3.17 -0.67 -9.65
CA LEU A 41 3.24 -1.37 -8.38
C LEU A 41 3.57 -2.86 -8.57
N LEU A 42 2.95 -3.51 -9.55
CA LEU A 42 3.24 -4.91 -9.87
C LEU A 42 4.69 -5.10 -10.32
N ARG A 43 5.27 -4.19 -11.12
CA ARG A 43 6.70 -4.26 -11.49
C ARG A 43 7.59 -4.23 -10.25
N ILE A 44 7.35 -3.30 -9.32
CA ILE A 44 8.12 -3.22 -8.05
C ILE A 44 8.05 -4.55 -7.30
N VAL A 45 6.85 -5.13 -7.18
CA VAL A 45 6.65 -6.41 -6.48
C VAL A 45 7.35 -7.56 -7.20
N THR A 46 7.22 -7.64 -8.53
CA THR A 46 7.77 -8.77 -9.30
C THR A 46 9.28 -8.72 -9.48
N ASP A 47 9.90 -7.53 -9.41
CA ASP A 47 11.35 -7.37 -9.55
C ASP A 47 12.12 -8.07 -8.42
N ASP A 48 11.63 -7.99 -7.18
CA ASP A 48 12.16 -8.76 -6.05
C ASP A 48 11.05 -9.12 -5.05
N LEU A 49 10.44 -10.27 -5.33
CA LEU A 49 9.31 -10.78 -4.56
C LEU A 49 9.62 -11.06 -3.11
N ASP A 50 10.85 -11.40 -2.75
CA ASP A 50 11.20 -11.75 -1.37
C ASP A 50 11.46 -10.47 -0.55
N GLN A 51 12.05 -9.43 -1.14
CA GLN A 51 12.15 -8.11 -0.51
C GLN A 51 10.81 -7.39 -0.41
N ALA A 52 9.92 -7.56 -1.40
CA ALA A 52 8.59 -6.96 -1.43
C ALA A 52 7.61 -7.51 -0.37
N ARG A 53 8.00 -8.51 0.43
CA ARG A 53 7.09 -9.17 1.40
C ARG A 53 6.84 -8.36 2.66
N SER A 54 7.66 -7.36 2.94
CA SER A 54 7.58 -6.58 4.17
C SER A 54 7.93 -5.12 3.93
N GLY A 55 7.41 -4.23 4.78
CA GLY A 55 7.72 -2.81 4.73
C GLY A 55 6.92 -2.01 3.70
N PHE A 56 5.91 -2.60 3.07
CA PHE A 56 4.92 -1.83 2.30
C PHE A 56 4.23 -0.82 3.25
N PRO A 57 3.85 0.39 2.77
CA PRO A 57 3.20 1.39 3.61
C PRO A 57 1.99 0.87 4.37
N ASP A 58 1.82 1.31 5.61
CA ASP A 58 0.77 0.84 6.52
C ASP A 58 -0.66 1.00 5.96
N LEU A 59 -0.92 2.08 5.23
CA LEU A 59 -2.25 2.45 4.73
C LEU A 59 -2.25 2.68 3.23
N THR A 60 -3.37 2.34 2.59
CA THR A 60 -3.78 2.86 1.27
C THR A 60 -5.03 3.68 1.49
N LEU A 61 -4.95 4.99 1.22
CA LEU A 61 -6.08 5.90 1.34
C LEU A 61 -6.72 6.10 -0.03
N VAL A 62 -8.04 6.13 -0.06
CA VAL A 62 -8.83 6.58 -1.20
C VAL A 62 -9.61 7.80 -0.74
N HIS A 63 -9.41 8.92 -1.42
CA HIS A 63 -10.04 10.19 -1.11
C HIS A 63 -11.42 10.30 -1.78
N ALA A 64 -12.24 11.23 -1.28
CA ALA A 64 -13.58 11.44 -1.80
C ALA A 64 -13.60 11.95 -3.25
N ASP A 65 -12.50 12.52 -3.74
CA ASP A 65 -12.33 12.94 -5.13
C ASP A 65 -11.84 11.82 -6.05
N GLY A 66 -11.69 10.60 -5.53
CA GLY A 66 -11.23 9.43 -6.26
C GLY A 66 -9.71 9.31 -6.38
N SER A 67 -8.93 10.26 -5.84
CA SER A 67 -7.47 10.11 -5.75
C SER A 67 -7.09 9.10 -4.67
N TYR A 68 -5.87 8.58 -4.74
CA TYR A 68 -5.35 7.62 -3.76
C TYR A 68 -3.93 7.98 -3.32
N GLU A 69 -3.52 7.48 -2.16
CA GLU A 69 -2.13 7.56 -1.71
C GLU A 69 -1.74 6.40 -0.80
N PHE A 70 -0.46 6.03 -0.81
CA PHE A 70 0.13 5.15 0.19
C PHE A 70 0.68 5.96 1.36
N VAL A 71 0.39 5.54 2.59
CA VAL A 71 0.81 6.28 3.79
C VAL A 71 1.50 5.34 4.76
N GLU A 72 2.73 5.68 5.09
CA GLU A 72 3.49 5.06 6.17
C GLU A 72 3.32 5.89 7.45
N VAL A 73 2.82 5.28 8.54
CA VAL A 73 2.50 5.99 9.78
C VAL A 73 3.61 5.77 10.80
N LYS A 74 4.04 6.87 11.44
CA LYS A 74 5.03 6.83 12.50
C LYS A 74 4.51 7.50 13.75
N GLY A 75 4.49 6.74 14.84
CA GLY A 75 4.24 7.26 16.16
C GLY A 75 5.37 8.16 16.65
N PRO A 76 5.15 8.85 17.79
CA PRO A 76 6.19 9.65 18.42
C PRO A 76 7.42 8.80 18.77
N GLY A 77 8.58 9.18 18.24
CA GLY A 77 9.84 8.46 18.44
C GLY A 77 10.12 7.34 17.43
N ASP A 78 9.14 6.96 16.61
CA ASP A 78 9.33 5.91 15.62
C ASP A 78 10.18 6.36 14.44
N ARG A 79 11.12 5.48 14.06
CA ARG A 79 11.95 5.62 12.87
C ARG A 79 11.41 4.76 11.74
N LEU A 80 11.73 5.15 10.51
CA LEU A 80 11.49 4.33 9.33
C LEU A 80 12.47 3.15 9.37
N GLN A 81 11.93 1.96 9.11
CA GLN A 81 12.74 0.76 8.95
C GLN A 81 13.37 0.73 7.55
N VAL A 82 14.43 -0.06 7.37
CA VAL A 82 15.17 -0.13 6.10
C VAL A 82 14.29 -0.59 4.94
N ASN A 83 13.47 -1.63 5.16
CA ASN A 83 12.52 -2.11 4.16
C ASN A 83 11.46 -1.06 3.78
N GLN A 84 11.01 -0.25 4.73
CA GLN A 84 10.08 0.86 4.47
C GLN A 84 10.73 1.97 3.63
N HIS A 85 12.00 2.28 3.91
CA HIS A 85 12.77 3.20 3.06
C HIS A 85 12.90 2.69 1.62
N ILE A 86 13.17 1.39 1.44
CA ILE A 86 13.26 0.77 0.12
C ILE A 86 11.92 0.89 -0.62
N TRP A 87 10.81 0.60 0.05
CA TRP A 87 9.47 0.72 -0.52
C TRP A 87 9.11 2.16 -0.91
N ILE A 88 9.32 3.12 -0.01
CA ILE A 88 9.03 4.53 -0.28
C ILE A 88 9.84 5.00 -1.50
N ALA A 89 11.14 4.70 -1.54
CA ALA A 89 11.99 5.09 -2.66
C ALA A 89 11.55 4.43 -3.99
N ALA A 90 11.11 3.17 -3.95
CA ALA A 90 10.62 2.48 -5.14
C ALA A 90 9.30 3.09 -5.66
N LEU A 91 8.37 3.40 -4.76
CA LEU A 91 7.10 4.05 -5.09
C LEU A 91 7.34 5.45 -5.66
N GLU A 92 8.17 6.27 -5.00
CA GLU A 92 8.53 7.62 -5.48
C GLU A 92 9.19 7.57 -6.88
N ARG A 93 10.07 6.59 -7.13
CA ARG A 93 10.74 6.41 -8.42
C ARG A 93 9.77 6.09 -9.55
N GLU A 94 8.73 5.32 -9.28
CA GLU A 94 7.68 5.01 -10.27
C GLU A 94 6.60 6.10 -10.34
N GLY A 95 6.71 7.19 -9.56
CA GLY A 95 5.73 8.27 -9.51
C GLY A 95 4.44 7.93 -8.75
N LEU A 96 4.46 6.88 -7.94
CA LEU A 96 3.31 6.45 -7.14
C LEU A 96 3.16 7.34 -5.89
N PRO A 97 1.96 7.84 -5.58
CA PRO A 97 1.74 8.75 -4.46
C PRO A 97 2.02 8.04 -3.13
N VAL A 98 3.05 8.50 -2.42
CA VAL A 98 3.43 7.99 -1.11
C VAL A 98 3.86 9.11 -0.18
N ARG A 99 3.54 9.00 1.11
CA ARG A 99 4.06 9.90 2.14
C ARG A 99 4.25 9.24 3.49
N VAL A 100 5.03 9.90 4.35
CA VAL A 100 5.20 9.50 5.76
C VAL A 100 4.40 10.44 6.66
N LEU A 101 3.44 9.90 7.38
CA LEU A 101 2.65 10.63 8.39
C LEU A 101 3.29 10.45 9.76
N ARG A 102 3.74 11.56 10.37
CA ARG A 102 4.30 11.55 11.73
C ARG A 102 3.30 12.11 12.73
N LEU A 103 2.86 11.27 13.65
CA LEU A 103 2.00 11.67 14.75
C LEU A 103 2.82 12.43 15.79
N ARG A 104 2.27 13.52 16.32
CA ARG A 104 2.82 14.26 17.46
C ARG A 104 1.95 13.99 18.68
N HIS A 105 2.56 13.89 19.86
CA HIS A 105 1.76 13.95 21.09
C HIS A 105 1.06 15.30 21.15
N PRO A 106 -0.22 15.35 21.57
CA PRO A 106 -0.82 16.61 21.98
C PRO A 106 0.04 17.19 23.10
N SER A 107 0.57 18.39 22.91
CA SER A 107 1.26 19.12 23.98
C SER A 107 0.29 19.24 25.15
N ALA A 108 0.71 18.86 26.35
CA ALA A 108 -0.09 19.12 27.55
C ALA A 108 -0.29 20.64 27.63
N THR A 109 -1.54 21.10 27.46
CA THR A 109 -1.91 22.48 27.69
C THR A 109 -1.72 22.74 29.18
N ASN A 110 -0.66 23.43 29.56
CA ASN A 110 -0.50 23.94 30.92
C ASN A 110 -1.55 25.04 31.12
N GLY A 111 -2.60 24.72 31.87
CA GLY A 111 -3.52 25.69 32.47
C GLY A 111 -3.01 26.17 33.83
#